data_AF-A0A943YZS4-F1
#
_entry.id   AF-A0A943YZS4-F1
#
_cell.length_a   1.000
_cell.length_b   1.000
_cell.length_c   1.000
_cell.angle_alpha   90.00
_cell.angle_beta   90.00
_cell.angle_gamma   90.00
#
_symmetry.space_group_name_H-M   'P 1'
#
loop_
_entity.id
_entity.type
_entity.pdbx_description
1 polymer ?
#
loop_
_entity_poly.entity_id
_entity_poly.type
_entity_poly.pdbx_seq_one_letter_code
_entity_poly.pdbx_strand_id
1 'polypeptide(L)'
;MLEYKFDTQLLIDGKDLSEDAINEYITQHIKGDCLLAVGDETLIKIHYHTNEPWQVLEYCASLGEIYDVVVENMERQENGLPG
;
A
#
# COMPACT_ATOMS: atom_id res chain seq x y z
N MET A 1 9.52 17.28 -8.21
CA MET A 1 8.24 17.18 -7.47
C MET A 1 7.74 15.77 -7.71
N LEU A 2 7.45 15.01 -6.65
CA LEU A 2 6.94 13.65 -6.75
C LEU A 2 5.54 13.67 -7.38
N GLU A 3 5.28 12.76 -8.32
CA GLU A 3 3.95 12.60 -8.93
C GLU A 3 2.95 12.02 -7.91
N TYR A 4 3.39 11.04 -7.13
CA TYR A 4 2.66 10.43 -6.03
C TYR A 4 3.36 10.70 -4.70
N LYS A 5 2.65 11.35 -3.78
CA LYS A 5 3.28 11.98 -2.60
C LYS A 5 3.26 11.11 -1.35
N PHE A 6 2.31 10.19 -1.25
CA PHE A 6 2.14 9.37 -0.05
C PHE A 6 2.67 7.98 -0.30
N ASP A 7 3.59 7.56 0.56
CA ASP A 7 3.95 6.16 0.70
C ASP A 7 2.96 5.49 1.65
N THR A 8 2.29 4.45 1.16
CA THR A 8 1.31 3.65 1.89
C THR A 8 1.87 2.26 2.10
N GLN A 9 2.15 1.92 3.35
CA GLN A 9 2.65 0.62 3.76
C GLN A 9 1.70 -0.02 4.77
N LEU A 10 1.47 -1.33 4.64
CA LEU A 10 0.68 -2.10 5.59
C LEU A 10 0.99 -3.59 5.48
N LEU A 11 0.61 -4.35 6.50
CA LEU A 11 0.54 -5.80 6.48
C LEU A 11 -0.92 -6.25 6.36
N ILE A 12 -1.14 -7.33 5.61
CA ILE A 12 -2.43 -8.03 5.48
C ILE A 12 -2.24 -9.45 6.03
N ASP A 13 -2.89 -9.78 7.16
CA ASP A 13 -3.02 -11.15 7.65
C ASP A 13 -4.38 -11.71 7.19
N GLY A 14 -4.34 -12.83 6.48
CA GLY A 14 -5.50 -13.41 5.82
C GLY A 14 -5.33 -14.88 5.46
N LYS A 15 -6.16 -15.34 4.53
CA LYS A 15 -6.10 -16.70 4.00
C LYS A 15 -6.24 -16.66 2.49
N ASP A 16 -5.56 -17.58 1.82
CA ASP A 16 -5.58 -17.71 0.36
C ASP A 16 -5.20 -16.39 -0.36
N LEU A 17 -4.28 -15.64 0.24
CA LEU A 17 -3.78 -14.39 -0.34
C LEU A 17 -2.95 -14.68 -1.59
N SER A 18 -3.01 -13.77 -2.58
CA SER A 18 -2.28 -13.88 -3.84
C SER A 18 -1.60 -12.57 -4.16
N GLU A 19 -0.26 -12.59 -4.19
CA GLU A 19 0.56 -11.44 -4.60
C GLU A 19 0.18 -10.96 -6.01
N ASP A 20 -0.01 -11.89 -6.94
CA ASP A 20 -0.36 -11.58 -8.32
C ASP A 20 -1.73 -10.88 -8.42
N ALA A 21 -2.74 -11.39 -7.71
CA ALA A 21 -4.08 -10.79 -7.72
C ALA A 21 -4.10 -9.39 -7.09
N ILE A 22 -3.33 -9.19 -6.00
CA ILE A 22 -3.18 -7.89 -5.34
C ILE A 22 -2.44 -6.90 -6.24
N ASN A 23 -1.34 -7.33 -6.87
CA ASN A 23 -0.61 -6.53 -7.84
C ASN A 23 -1.51 -6.08 -8.99
N GLU A 24 -2.26 -7.02 -9.58
CA GLU A 24 -3.16 -6.74 -10.68
C GLU A 24 -4.26 -5.76 -10.26
N TYR A 25 -4.92 -5.98 -9.12
CA TYR A 25 -5.99 -5.10 -8.66
C TYR A 25 -5.47 -3.67 -8.42
N ILE A 26 -4.40 -3.50 -7.64
CA ILE A 26 -3.88 -2.18 -7.29
C ILE A 26 -3.46 -1.43 -8.55
N THR A 27 -2.70 -2.06 -9.44
CA THR A 27 -2.20 -1.40 -10.66
C THR A 27 -3.30 -1.02 -11.66
N GLN A 28 -4.42 -1.76 -11.69
CA GLN A 28 -5.55 -1.46 -12.59
C GLN A 28 -6.52 -0.42 -12.01
N HIS A 29 -6.67 -0.33 -10.69
CA HIS A 29 -7.74 0.43 -10.06
C HIS A 29 -7.27 1.67 -9.30
N ILE A 30 -6.02 1.70 -8.85
CA ILE A 30 -5.46 2.77 -8.02
C ILE A 30 -4.30 3.41 -8.78
N LYS A 31 -4.32 4.73 -8.93
CA LYS A 31 -3.21 5.43 -9.59
C LYS A 31 -2.04 5.58 -8.62
N GLY A 32 -0.86 5.24 -9.11
CA GLY A 32 0.35 5.25 -8.30
C GLY A 32 1.53 4.61 -8.98
N ASP A 33 2.64 4.52 -8.24
CA ASP A 33 3.86 3.87 -8.68
C ASP A 33 4.52 3.07 -7.55
N CYS A 34 5.62 2.37 -7.88
CA CYS A 34 6.44 1.64 -6.92
C CYS A 34 5.69 0.59 -6.07
N LEU A 35 4.75 -0.15 -6.67
CA LEU A 35 4.06 -1.24 -5.97
C LEU A 35 5.04 -2.37 -5.63
N LEU A 36 5.00 -2.77 -4.36
CA LEU A 36 5.55 -4.02 -3.86
C LEU A 36 4.45 -4.72 -3.05
N ALA A 37 4.05 -5.91 -3.50
CA ALA A 37 3.22 -6.84 -2.73
C ALA A 37 3.99 -8.14 -2.59
N VAL A 38 4.47 -8.44 -1.38
CA VAL A 38 5.38 -9.56 -1.10
C VAL A 38 5.00 -10.29 0.18
N GLY A 39 5.10 -11.61 0.19
CA GLY A 39 4.73 -12.46 1.31
C GLY A 39 4.36 -13.88 0.88
N ASP A 40 3.29 -14.40 1.47
CA ASP A 40 2.73 -15.71 1.18
C ASP A 40 1.19 -15.70 1.28
N GLU A 41 0.56 -16.88 1.23
CA GLU A 41 -0.89 -17.05 1.26
C GLU A 41 -1.56 -16.62 2.59
N THR A 42 -0.77 -16.36 3.64
CA THR A 42 -1.24 -15.97 4.97
C THR A 42 -0.87 -14.56 5.37
N LEU A 43 0.25 -14.03 4.87
CA LEU A 43 0.73 -12.70 5.21
C LEU A 43 1.34 -12.01 3.99
N ILE A 44 0.83 -10.82 3.64
CA ILE A 44 1.40 -9.99 2.58
C ILE A 44 1.74 -8.60 3.11
N LYS A 45 2.94 -8.11 2.77
CA LYS A 45 3.35 -6.72 2.95
C LYS A 45 3.10 -5.93 1.68
N ILE A 46 2.46 -4.77 1.83
CA ILE A 46 2.25 -3.79 0.78
C ILE A 46 3.16 -2.58 1.01
N HIS A 47 3.73 -2.08 -0.08
CA HIS A 47 4.33 -0.75 -0.21
C HIS A 47 3.83 -0.17 -1.53
N TYR A 48 3.24 1.02 -1.49
CA TYR A 48 2.75 1.67 -2.71
C TYR A 48 2.72 3.18 -2.59
N HIS A 49 3.17 3.88 -3.62
CA HIS A 49 3.05 5.33 -3.67
C HIS A 49 1.77 5.72 -4.41
N THR A 50 0.94 6.52 -3.75
CA THR A 50 -0.29 7.04 -4.36
C THR A 50 -0.64 8.41 -3.78
N ASN A 51 -1.59 9.10 -4.41
CA ASN A 51 -2.23 10.28 -3.82
C ASN A 51 -3.56 9.93 -3.15
N GLU A 52 -4.00 8.66 -3.22
CA GLU A 52 -5.27 8.16 -2.71
C GLU A 52 -5.06 6.97 -1.74
N PRO A 53 -4.30 7.14 -0.65
CA PRO A 53 -3.94 6.04 0.27
C PRO A 53 -5.15 5.28 0.82
N TRP A 54 -6.29 5.96 0.99
CA TRP A 54 -7.53 5.35 1.48
C TRP A 54 -8.05 4.21 0.58
N GLN A 55 -7.78 4.23 -0.73
CA GLN A 55 -8.20 3.16 -1.64
C GLN A 55 -7.38 1.88 -1.43
N VAL A 56 -6.08 2.04 -1.12
CA VAL A 56 -5.20 0.91 -0.77
C VAL A 56 -5.67 0.29 0.54
N LEU A 57 -5.96 1.12 1.55
CA LEU A 57 -6.47 0.66 2.85
C LEU A 57 -7.82 -0.07 2.69
N GLU A 58 -8.75 0.50 1.93
CA GLU A 58 -10.08 -0.08 1.68
C GLU A 58 -9.97 -1.46 1.01
N TYR A 59 -9.15 -1.55 -0.05
CA TYR A 59 -8.93 -2.82 -0.73
C TYR A 59 -8.27 -3.87 0.19
N CYS A 60 -7.18 -3.51 0.86
CA CYS A 60 -6.46 -4.45 1.71
C CYS A 60 -7.32 -4.95 2.89
N ALA A 61 -8.14 -4.07 3.49
CA ALA A 61 -9.09 -4.44 4.54
C ALA A 61 -10.22 -5.37 4.06
N SER A 62 -10.48 -5.45 2.75
CA SER A 62 -11.43 -6.41 2.18
C SER A 62 -10.86 -7.83 2.07
N LEU A 63 -9.53 -7.98 2.13
CA LEU A 63 -8.82 -9.26 1.97
C LEU A 63 -8.51 -9.94 3.31
N GLY A 64 -8.34 -9.16 4.38
CA GLY A 64 -7.92 -9.67 5.68
C GLY A 64 -7.81 -8.58 6.74
N GLU A 65 -7.23 -8.93 7.88
CA GLU A 65 -6.90 -7.98 8.93
C GLU A 65 -5.68 -7.15 8.50
N ILE A 66 -5.81 -5.82 8.56
CA ILE A 66 -4.70 -4.91 8.27
C ILE A 66 -4.08 -4.36 9.54
N TYR A 67 -2.76 -4.31 9.60
CA TYR A 67 -2.01 -3.76 10.73
C TYR A 67 -0.64 -3.21 10.28
N ASP A 68 0.09 -2.60 11.22
CA ASP A 68 1.35 -1.87 10.96
C ASP A 68 1.22 -0.86 9.81
N VAL A 69 0.09 -0.16 9.77
CA VAL A 69 -0.26 0.80 8.72
C VAL A 69 0.56 2.08 8.87
N VAL A 70 1.25 2.47 7.80
CA VAL A 70 1.98 3.72 7.66
C VAL A 70 1.47 4.44 6.41
N VAL A 71 1.09 5.71 6.58
CA VAL A 71 0.83 6.63 5.47
C VAL A 71 1.72 7.84 5.69
N GLU A 72 2.75 8.00 4.86
CA GLU A 72 3.76 9.03 5.04
C GLU A 72 3.85 9.94 3.82
N ASN A 73 3.80 11.26 4.05
CA ASN A 73 4.06 12.23 2.99
C ASN A 73 5.56 12.33 2.73
N MET A 74 6.03 11.71 1.65
CA MET A 74 7.45 11.64 1.29
C MET A 74 8.08 13.02 1.06
N GLU A 75 7.32 13.97 0.52
CA GLU A 75 7.80 15.35 0.31
C GLU A 75 8.01 16.06 1.65
N ARG A 76 7.14 15.84 2.64
CA ARG A 76 7.35 16.38 4.00
C ARG A 76 8.52 15.70 4.70
N GLN A 77 8.62 14.38 4.59
CA GLN A 77 9.72 13.59 5.14
C GLN A 77 11.08 14.07 4.62
N GLU A 78 11.23 14.25 3.30
CA GLU A 78 12.45 14.76 2.67
C GLU A 78 12.83 16.15 3.19
N ASN A 79 11.83 16.98 3.50
CA ASN A 79 12.02 18.32 4.07
C ASN A 79 12.21 18.32 5.60
N GLY A 80 12.28 17.15 6.25
CA GLY A 80 12.39 17.03 7.71
C GLY A 80 11.17 17.58 8.46
N LEU A 81 10.02 17.69 7.79
CA LEU A 81 8.77 18.12 8.37
C LEU A 81 8.04 16.90 8.96
N PRO A 82 7.26 17.08 10.04
CA PRO A 82 6.44 16.00 10.57
C PRO A 82 5.47 15.51 9.48
N GLY A 83 5.40 14.19 9.31
CA GLY A 83 4.55 13.49 8.34
C GLY A 83 3.08 13.89 8.45
#